data_AF-A0A0M2JZP9-F1
#
_entry.id   AF-A0A0M2JZP9-F1
#
_cell.length_a   1.000
_cell.length_b   1.000
_cell.length_c   1.000
_cell.angle_alpha   90.00
_cell.angle_beta   90.00
_cell.angle_gamma   90.00
#
_symmetry.space_group_name_H-M   'P 1'
#
loop_
_entity.id
_entity.type
_entity.pdbx_description
1 polymer ?
#
loop_
_entity_poly.entity_id
_entity_poly.type
_entity_poly.pdbx_seq_one_letter_code
_entity_poly.pdbx_strand_id
1 'polypeptide(L)'
;MTTSTASTTAKLFIFNHPAAELLEEMPVDYYRECQITGAGSVEVQLDAYSTEIFAGTRYLPADVEVVAVVSGSGVLQVLCTQAGGEPVVMREFSDWTSFTVRRRPRG
;
A
#
# COMPACT_ATOMS: atom_id res chain seq x y z
N MET A 1 -27.01 13.21 -20.95
CA MET A 1 -26.12 12.25 -20.28
C MET A 1 -25.04 13.04 -19.58
N THR A 2 -25.17 13.25 -18.28
CA THR A 2 -24.13 13.88 -17.46
C THR A 2 -23.12 12.79 -17.11
N THR A 3 -21.95 12.83 -17.74
CA THR A 3 -20.81 12.02 -17.35
C THR A 3 -20.39 12.50 -15.95
N SER A 4 -20.87 11.84 -14.91
CA SER A 4 -20.33 12.02 -13.57
C SER A 4 -18.94 11.39 -13.60
N THR A 5 -17.90 12.20 -13.76
CA THR A 5 -16.55 11.83 -13.38
C THR A 5 -16.58 11.54 -11.90
N ALA A 6 -16.76 10.26 -11.55
CA ALA A 6 -16.56 9.79 -10.19
C ALA A 6 -15.14 10.24 -9.81
N SER A 7 -15.06 11.15 -8.84
CA SER A 7 -13.77 11.59 -8.31
C SER A 7 -13.15 10.39 -7.61
N THR A 8 -12.14 9.78 -8.22
CA THR A 8 -11.36 8.70 -7.62
C THR A 8 -10.62 9.30 -6.42
N THR A 9 -11.15 9.10 -5.21
CA THR A 9 -10.45 9.53 -4.00
C THR A 9 -9.38 8.51 -3.70
N ALA A 10 -8.11 8.95 -3.76
CA ALA A 10 -6.98 8.14 -3.37
C ALA A 10 -6.51 8.54 -1.97
N LYS A 11 -6.47 7.59 -1.03
CA LYS A 11 -5.75 7.75 0.24
C LYS A 11 -4.38 7.12 0.12
N LEU A 12 -3.36 7.81 0.62
CA LEU A 12 -1.97 7.38 0.54
C LEU A 12 -1.45 7.20 1.96
N PHE A 13 -0.93 6.02 2.28
CA PHE A 13 -0.30 5.72 3.55
C PHE A 13 1.18 5.45 3.31
N ILE A 14 2.05 6.30 3.87
CA ILE A 14 3.50 6.18 3.70
C ILE A 14 4.13 5.89 5.06
N PHE A 15 4.97 4.87 5.13
CA PHE A 15 5.55 4.42 6.39
C PHE A 15 7.04 4.09 6.25
N ASN A 16 7.75 4.23 7.37
CA ASN A 16 9.17 3.93 7.51
C ASN A 16 9.46 2.78 8.49
N HIS A 17 8.41 2.16 9.06
CA HIS A 17 8.52 1.09 10.03
C HIS A 17 7.40 0.04 9.85
N PRO A 18 7.64 -1.25 10.10
CA PRO A 18 6.60 -2.30 10.11
C PRO A 18 5.71 -2.19 11.36
N ALA A 19 4.94 -1.11 11.49
CA ALA A 19 3.99 -0.91 12.58
C ALA A 19 2.70 -0.31 12.03
N ALA A 20 1.59 -1.03 12.18
CA ALA A 20 0.30 -0.63 11.63
C ALA A 20 -0.24 0.65 12.29
N GLU A 21 0.04 0.82 13.57
CA GLU A 21 -0.29 1.99 14.37
C GLU A 21 0.44 3.28 13.94
N LEU A 22 1.49 3.16 13.13
CA LEU A 22 2.25 4.29 12.58
C LEU A 22 1.85 4.63 11.12
N LEU A 23 0.77 4.03 10.61
CA LEU A 23 0.23 4.37 9.29
C LEU A 23 -0.49 5.72 9.34
N GLU A 24 0.15 6.72 8.76
CA GLU A 24 -0.43 8.05 8.60
C GLU A 24 -0.79 8.31 7.14
N GLU A 25 -1.91 9.00 6.92
CA GLU A 25 -2.29 9.47 5.59
C GLU A 25 -1.37 10.62 5.18
N MET A 26 -0.87 10.57 3.95
CA MET A 26 0.17 11.46 3.45
C MET A 26 -0.25 12.10 2.13
N PRO A 27 0.23 13.32 1.84
CA PRO A 27 -0.07 14.00 0.58
C PRO A 27 0.58 13.31 -0.63
N VAL A 28 -0.02 13.49 -1.80
CA VAL A 28 0.44 12.91 -3.08
C VAL A 28 1.87 13.28 -3.45
N ASP A 29 2.33 14.46 -3.06
CA ASP A 29 3.68 14.91 -3.37
C ASP A 29 4.73 14.04 -2.69
N TYR A 30 4.49 13.61 -1.45
CA TYR A 30 5.41 12.72 -0.73
C TYR A 30 5.43 11.30 -1.30
N TYR A 31 4.30 10.82 -1.83
CA TYR A 31 4.24 9.53 -2.54
C TYR A 31 5.11 9.54 -3.80
N ARG A 32 5.06 10.63 -4.58
CA ARG A 32 5.87 10.76 -5.80
C ARG A 32 7.35 10.69 -5.51
N GLU A 33 7.82 11.34 -4.44
CA GLU A 33 9.20 11.23 -3.99
C GLU A 33 9.59 9.78 -3.63
N CYS A 34 8.70 9.06 -2.93
CA CYS A 34 8.91 7.65 -2.59
C CYS A 34 8.96 6.75 -3.83
N GLN A 35 8.13 7.00 -4.85
CA GLN A 35 8.19 6.27 -6.11
C GLN A 35 9.48 6.53 -6.88
N ILE A 36 9.95 7.78 -6.95
CA ILE A 36 11.20 8.14 -7.64
C ILE A 36 12.39 7.43 -6.99
N THR A 37 12.36 7.25 -5.68
CA THR A 37 13.40 6.54 -4.92
C THR A 37 13.26 5.01 -4.98
N GLY A 38 12.30 4.50 -5.76
CA GLY A 38 12.08 3.08 -6.00
C GLY A 38 11.44 2.35 -4.83
N ALA A 39 10.81 3.04 -3.87
CA ALA A 39 10.17 2.36 -2.76
C ALA A 39 9.02 1.46 -3.24
N GLY A 40 8.90 0.28 -2.60
CA GLY A 40 7.82 -0.65 -2.90
C GLY A 40 6.47 -0.10 -2.45
N SER A 41 5.41 -0.45 -3.18
CA SER A 41 4.05 -0.06 -2.84
C SER A 41 3.00 -1.12 -3.19
N VAL A 42 1.86 -1.04 -2.51
CA VAL A 42 0.64 -1.78 -2.81
C VAL A 42 -0.48 -0.78 -3.05
N GLU A 43 -1.12 -0.88 -4.20
CA GLU A 43 -2.29 -0.07 -4.58
C GLU A 43 -3.52 -0.99 -4.54
N VAL A 44 -4.49 -0.67 -3.70
CA VAL A 44 -5.73 -1.43 -3.50
C VAL A 44 -6.89 -0.63 -4.05
N GLN A 45 -7.66 -1.23 -4.95
CA GLN A 45 -8.91 -0.67 -5.44
C GLN A 45 -10.07 -1.22 -4.60
N LEU A 46 -10.88 -0.32 -4.05
CA LEU A 46 -12.06 -0.66 -3.24
C LEU A 46 -13.34 -0.53 -4.06
N ASP A 47 -14.46 -0.97 -3.48
CA ASP A 47 -15.76 -0.61 -4.00
C ASP A 47 -15.96 0.93 -3.99
N ALA A 48 -16.89 1.44 -4.80
CA ALA A 48 -17.11 2.87 -5.01
C ALA A 48 -15.94 3.68 -5.63
N TYR A 49 -15.03 3.03 -6.37
CA TYR A 49 -13.94 3.68 -7.12
C TYR A 49 -12.98 4.48 -6.23
N SER A 50 -12.78 4.07 -4.98
CA SER A 50 -11.72 4.62 -4.14
C SER A 50 -10.48 3.75 -4.19
N THR A 51 -9.31 4.37 -4.00
CA THR A 51 -8.02 3.68 -4.01
C THR A 51 -7.31 3.94 -2.70
N GLU A 52 -6.76 2.90 -2.08
CA GLU A 52 -5.81 3.06 -0.97
C GLU A 52 -4.43 2.57 -1.41
N ILE A 53 -3.41 3.38 -1.16
CA ILE A 53 -2.04 3.09 -1.56
C ILE A 53 -1.17 3.03 -0.31
N PHE A 54 -0.39 1.97 -0.19
CA PHE A 54 0.55 1.74 0.90
C PHE A 54 1.95 1.74 0.33
N ALA A 55 2.82 2.62 0.79
CA ALA A 55 4.17 2.73 0.27
C ALA A 55 5.20 2.81 1.40
N GLY A 56 6.31 2.10 1.22
CA GLY A 56 7.48 2.34 2.03
C GLY A 56 8.12 3.69 1.71
N THR A 57 8.88 4.26 2.64
CA THR A 57 9.81 5.34 2.33
C THR A 57 11.13 4.80 1.78
N ARG A 58 11.99 5.69 1.26
CA ARG A 58 13.39 5.36 0.95
C ARG A 58 14.22 4.91 2.16
N TYR A 59 13.74 5.22 3.38
CA TYR A 59 14.41 4.86 4.63
C TYR A 59 13.95 3.52 5.18
N LEU A 60 12.92 2.91 4.59
CA LEU A 60 12.48 1.57 4.96
C LEU A 60 13.66 0.60 4.70
N PRO A 61 14.04 -0.24 5.68
CA PRO A 61 15.16 -1.17 5.55
C PRO A 61 15.06 -2.03 4.29
N ALA A 62 16.21 -2.41 3.73
CA ALA A 62 16.26 -3.09 2.43
C ALA A 62 15.66 -4.51 2.45
N ASP A 63 15.65 -5.13 3.63
CA ASP A 63 15.08 -6.45 3.93
C ASP A 63 13.58 -6.38 4.27
N VAL A 64 12.99 -5.18 4.28
CA VAL A 64 11.57 -4.96 4.52
C VAL A 64 10.85 -4.69 3.20
N GLU A 65 9.82 -5.50 2.93
CA GLU A 65 8.97 -5.39 1.75
C GLU A 65 7.51 -5.12 2.15
N VAL A 66 6.79 -4.40 1.28
CA VAL A 66 5.34 -4.24 1.37
C VAL A 66 4.71 -5.19 0.37
N VAL A 67 3.83 -6.06 0.83
CA VAL A 67 3.18 -7.10 0.01
C VAL A 67 1.68 -7.12 0.24
N ALA A 68 0.96 -7.79 -0.65
CA ALA A 68 -0.47 -8.00 -0.55
C ALA A 68 -0.78 -9.50 -0.69
N VAL A 69 -1.59 -10.04 0.21
CA VAL A 69 -1.98 -11.45 0.25
C VAL A 69 -3.49 -11.55 0.40
N VAL A 70 -4.13 -12.40 -0.39
CA VAL A 70 -5.54 -12.74 -0.21
C VAL A 70 -5.62 -13.94 0.73
N SER A 71 -6.24 -13.75 1.88
CA SER A 71 -6.47 -14.81 2.86
C SER A 71 -7.49 -15.85 2.35
N GLY A 72 -7.55 -17.02 2.99
CA GLY A 72 -8.51 -18.08 2.63
C GLY A 72 -9.98 -17.69 2.76
N SER A 73 -10.30 -16.63 3.52
CA SER A 73 -11.64 -16.05 3.62
C SER A 73 -11.96 -15.00 2.55
N GLY A 74 -11.00 -14.69 1.66
CA GLY A 74 -11.16 -13.68 0.62
C GLY A 74 -10.84 -12.25 1.05
N VAL A 75 -10.41 -12.02 2.30
CA VAL A 75 -9.95 -10.70 2.77
C VAL A 75 -8.55 -10.44 2.23
N LEU A 76 -8.34 -9.26 1.61
CA LEU A 76 -7.03 -8.80 1.19
C LEU A 76 -6.30 -8.20 2.40
N GLN A 77 -5.10 -8.69 2.66
CA GLN A 77 -4.22 -8.18 3.70
C GLN A 77 -3.02 -7.50 3.05
N VAL A 78 -2.81 -6.22 3.37
CA VAL A 78 -1.56 -5.53 3.08
C VAL A 78 -0.61 -5.78 4.24
N LEU A 79 0.55 -6.36 3.95
CA LEU A 79 1.52 -6.79 4.94
C LEU A 79 2.83 -6.03 4.77
N CYS A 80 3.51 -5.81 5.88
CA CYS A 80 4.92 -5.48 5.92
C CYS A 80 5.69 -6.74 6.34
N THR A 81 6.61 -7.20 5.50
CA THR A 81 7.39 -8.42 5.74
C THR A 81 8.85 -8.08 5.88
N GLN A 82 9.53 -8.66 6.86
CA GLN A 82 10.98 -8.56 7.03
C GLN A 82 11.62 -9.95 6.94
N ALA A 83 12.79 -10.06 6.31
CA ALA A 83 13.52 -11.32 6.25
C ALA A 83 13.80 -11.87 7.67
N GLY A 84 13.26 -13.06 7.97
CA GLY A 84 13.41 -13.70 9.28
C GLY A 84 12.51 -13.14 10.39
N GLY A 85 11.63 -12.19 10.08
CA GLY A 85 10.64 -11.65 11.02
C GLY A 85 9.21 -12.13 10.72
N GLU A 86 8.32 -11.96 11.70
CA GLU A 86 6.89 -12.20 11.51
C GLU A 86 6.28 -11.10 10.63
N PRO A 87 5.40 -11.44 9.66
CA PRO A 87 4.66 -10.45 8.89
C PRO A 87 3.78 -9.58 9.78
N VAL A 88 3.80 -8.27 9.55
CA VAL A 88 2.90 -7.31 10.22
C VAL A 88 1.76 -6.95 9.27
N VAL A 89 0.53 -7.20 9.70
CA VAL A 89 -0.65 -6.76 8.95
C VAL A 89 -0.80 -5.25 9.09
N MET A 90 -0.64 -4.53 7.98
CA MET A 90 -0.75 -3.07 7.93
C MET A 90 -2.22 -2.65 7.80
N ARG A 91 -2.98 -3.33 6.94
CA ARG A 91 -4.42 -3.13 6.78
C ARG A 91 -5.09 -4.35 6.16
N GLU A 92 -6.39 -4.50 6.45
CA GLU A 92 -7.26 -5.51 5.84
C GLU A 92 -8.38 -4.84 5.06
N PHE A 93 -8.77 -5.45 3.94
CA PHE A 93 -9.84 -4.99 3.07
C PHE A 93 -10.78 -6.15 2.77
N SER A 94 -12.06 -5.99 3.08
CA SER A 94 -13.11 -6.95 2.75
C SER A 94 -13.89 -6.55 1.49
N ASP A 95 -13.76 -5.29 1.10
CA ASP A 95 -14.42 -4.56 0.00
C ASP A 95 -13.50 -4.32 -1.21
N TRP A 96 -12.33 -4.96 -1.24
CA TRP A 96 -11.39 -4.83 -2.35
C TRP A 96 -11.93 -5.46 -3.63
N THR A 97 -11.56 -4.88 -4.76
CA THR A 97 -11.93 -5.35 -6.11
C THR A 97 -10.71 -5.78 -6.92
N SER A 98 -9.57 -5.11 -6.73
CA SER A 98 -8.29 -5.48 -7.34
C SER A 98 -7.13 -4.85 -6.55
N PHE A 99 -5.91 -5.35 -6.76
CA PHE A 99 -4.71 -4.75 -6.19
C PHE A 99 -3.52 -4.86 -7.14
N THR A 100 -2.57 -3.93 -7.02
CA THR A 100 -1.30 -3.92 -7.75
C THR A 100 -0.15 -3.83 -6.75
N VAL A 101 0.85 -4.70 -6.88
CA VAL A 101 2.07 -4.65 -6.07
C VAL A 101 3.22 -4.15 -6.94
N ARG A 102 3.86 -3.05 -6.53
CA ARG A 102 5.09 -2.53 -7.12
C ARG A 102 6.24 -2.87 -6.18
N ARG A 103 7.16 -3.72 -6.64
CA ARG A 103 8.32 -4.12 -5.84
C ARG A 103 9.46 -3.12 -6.02
N ARG A 104 10.24 -2.95 -4.96
CA ARG A 104 11.50 -2.19 -5.00
C ARG A 104 12.47 -2.88 -5.97
N PRO A 105 13.16 -2.16 -6.86
CA PRO A 105 14.14 -2.76 -7.76
C PRO A 105 15.21 -3.49 -6.94
N ARG A 106 15.51 -4.74 -7.29
CA ARG A 106 16.65 -5.45 -6.70
C ARG A 106 17.91 -4.92 -7.39
N GLY A 107 18.75 -4.24 -6.62
CA GLY A 107 20.10 -3.83 -7.04
C GLY A 107 21.02 -5.02 -7.22
#